data_AF-A0A3A6TVH4-F1
#
_entry.id   AF-A0A3A6TVH4-F1
#
_cell.length_a   1.000
_cell.length_b   1.000
_cell.length_c   1.000
_cell.angle_alpha   90.00
_cell.angle_beta   90.00
_cell.angle_gamma   90.00
#
_symmetry.space_group_name_H-M   'P 1'
#
loop_
_entity.id
_entity.type
_entity.pdbx_description
1 polymer ?
#
loop_
_entity_poly.entity_id
_entity_poly.type
_entity_poly.pdbx_seq_one_letter_code
_entity_poly.pdbx_strand_id
1 'polypeptide(L)'
;MAKRRRRRKQGSNAGGLLAKAFVTLFILMVMIGSFLLFVAWWYFERKGARLIKPVSIHDFDHTNKEIKAISQHERELDRIDTRLDKIEHEGQSLTKRQDGMFNERSKKGKQFNNEINDLSPKADNLEQSLADLEALPEKRSNEWLFSASMPLSFRFSILSYVISFSLFIWLEPTWVLQLSQKLQSLSLLDFYASYPIAYGASVGSLVISLIILGISFFYIKGEKKELLCSTSSQEHHQEYEVDDTSSDDENMTIEDFMKYLVSLSHADLKLLADEFEIKADRRSKATILEAISNEEVDVINGIYSKLFA
;
A
#
# COMPACT_ATOMS: atom_id res chain seq x y z
N MET A 1 61.48 -40.71 -34.24
CA MET A 1 60.43 -40.70 -33.19
C MET A 1 60.03 -39.26 -32.87
N ALA A 2 58.85 -38.85 -33.32
CA ALA A 2 58.33 -37.48 -33.13
C ALA A 2 57.58 -37.37 -31.80
N LYS A 3 58.07 -36.53 -30.87
CA LYS A 3 57.35 -36.15 -29.65
C LYS A 3 56.25 -35.14 -30.01
N ARG A 4 55.01 -35.64 -30.12
CA ARG A 4 53.79 -34.82 -30.23
C ARG A 4 53.65 -33.90 -29.01
N ARG A 5 53.92 -32.59 -29.18
CA ARG A 5 53.48 -31.53 -28.26
C ARG A 5 51.96 -31.42 -28.34
N ARG A 6 51.25 -31.95 -27.33
CA ARG A 6 49.81 -31.67 -27.13
C ARG A 6 49.64 -30.19 -26.78
N ARG A 7 49.15 -29.40 -27.73
CA ARG A 7 48.58 -28.07 -27.46
C ARG A 7 47.40 -28.24 -26.49
N ARG A 8 47.55 -27.77 -25.24
CA ARG A 8 46.42 -27.62 -24.33
C ARG A 8 45.46 -26.60 -24.94
N LYS A 9 44.22 -27.02 -25.16
CA LYS A 9 43.12 -26.19 -25.64
C LYS A 9 42.91 -25.02 -24.68
N GLN A 10 43.08 -23.82 -25.23
CA GLN A 10 42.69 -22.54 -24.66
C GLN A 10 41.15 -22.50 -24.69
N GLY A 11 40.52 -22.84 -23.56
CA GLY A 11 39.07 -22.99 -23.44
C GLY A 11 38.45 -22.20 -22.30
N SER A 12 39.10 -21.14 -21.80
CA SER A 12 38.62 -20.34 -20.66
C SER A 12 38.30 -18.87 -20.98
N ASN A 13 38.43 -18.43 -22.23
CA ASN A 13 38.31 -17.02 -22.57
C ASN A 13 36.86 -16.52 -22.61
N ALA A 14 35.90 -17.36 -23.03
CA ALA A 14 34.50 -16.94 -23.16
C ALA A 14 33.83 -16.68 -21.79
N GLY A 15 34.01 -17.59 -20.83
CA GLY A 15 33.47 -17.43 -19.47
C GLY A 15 34.11 -16.26 -18.71
N GLY A 16 35.42 -16.07 -18.88
CA GLY A 16 36.12 -14.90 -18.32
C GLY A 16 35.64 -13.59 -18.93
N LEU A 17 35.39 -13.54 -20.24
CA LEU A 17 34.91 -12.34 -20.92
C LEU A 17 33.47 -11.99 -20.51
N LEU A 18 32.59 -12.99 -20.36
CA LEU A 18 31.22 -12.79 -19.85
C LEU A 18 31.22 -12.26 -18.41
N ALA A 19 32.03 -12.83 -17.52
CA ALA A 19 32.15 -12.35 -16.14
C ALA A 19 32.65 -10.89 -16.09
N LYS A 20 33.63 -10.54 -16.94
CA LYS A 20 34.12 -9.17 -17.03
C LYS A 20 33.10 -8.19 -17.61
N ALA A 21 32.34 -8.61 -18.62
CA ALA A 21 31.23 -7.83 -19.17
C ALA A 21 30.13 -7.57 -18.13
N PHE A 22 29.83 -8.56 -17.29
CA PHE A 22 28.86 -8.40 -16.21
C PHE A 22 29.34 -7.41 -15.13
N VAL A 23 30.59 -7.53 -14.67
CA VAL A 23 31.15 -6.62 -13.65
C VAL A 23 31.25 -5.19 -14.19
N THR A 24 31.63 -5.01 -15.45
CA THR A 24 31.62 -3.68 -16.07
C THR A 24 30.22 -3.08 -16.16
N LEU A 25 29.22 -3.87 -16.55
CA LEU A 25 27.82 -3.42 -16.55
C LEU A 25 27.38 -3.02 -15.14
N PHE A 26 27.74 -3.79 -14.13
CA PHE A 26 27.43 -3.47 -12.72
C PHE A 26 28.07 -2.15 -12.28
N ILE A 27 29.34 -1.93 -12.58
CA ILE A 27 30.04 -0.66 -12.28
C ILE A 27 29.35 0.52 -12.98
N LEU A 28 28.98 0.33 -14.26
CA LEU A 28 28.27 1.33 -15.04
C LEU A 28 26.90 1.63 -14.41
N MET A 29 26.20 0.60 -13.94
CA MET A 29 24.94 0.73 -13.20
C MET A 29 25.11 1.49 -11.88
N VAL A 30 26.21 1.31 -11.15
CA VAL A 30 26.50 2.05 -9.91
C VAL A 30 26.80 3.53 -10.19
N MET A 31 27.57 3.81 -11.24
CA MET A 31 27.86 5.17 -11.68
C MET A 31 26.57 5.88 -12.14
N ILE A 32 25.77 5.21 -12.97
CA ILE A 32 24.44 5.69 -13.36
C ILE A 32 23.54 5.85 -12.14
N GLY A 33 23.56 4.89 -11.20
CA GLY A 33 22.74 4.91 -9.99
C GLY A 33 23.04 6.11 -9.11
N SER A 34 24.32 6.46 -8.96
CA SER A 34 24.75 7.65 -8.23
C SER A 34 24.21 8.92 -8.91
N PHE A 35 24.30 9.00 -10.23
CA PHE A 35 23.71 10.12 -10.99
C PHE A 35 22.18 10.15 -10.88
N LEU A 36 21.51 9.01 -10.96
CA LEU A 36 20.06 8.89 -10.82
C LEU A 36 19.58 9.30 -9.43
N LEU A 37 20.34 9.07 -8.37
CA LEU A 37 20.02 9.59 -7.03
C LEU A 37 19.93 11.12 -7.02
N PHE A 38 20.88 11.81 -7.67
CA PHE A 38 20.83 13.27 -7.79
C PHE A 38 19.68 13.75 -8.67
N VAL A 39 19.42 13.07 -9.80
CA VAL A 39 18.27 13.41 -10.67
C VAL A 39 16.95 13.20 -9.94
N ALA A 40 16.82 12.10 -9.19
CA ALA A 40 15.64 11.78 -8.40
C ALA A 40 15.44 12.81 -7.28
N TRP A 41 16.49 13.14 -6.53
CA TRP A 41 16.44 14.21 -5.54
C TRP A 41 15.95 15.51 -6.15
N TRP A 42 16.52 15.95 -7.27
CA TRP A 42 16.11 17.16 -7.96
C TRP A 42 14.64 17.14 -8.40
N TYR A 43 14.19 16.00 -8.93
CA TYR A 43 12.79 15.80 -9.32
C TYR A 43 11.86 15.92 -8.11
N PHE A 44 12.16 15.23 -7.01
CA PHE A 44 11.33 15.24 -5.81
C PHE A 44 11.38 16.59 -5.08
N GLU A 45 12.52 17.28 -5.08
CA GLU A 45 12.65 18.63 -4.53
C GLU A 45 11.72 19.61 -5.26
N ARG A 46 11.69 19.57 -6.59
CA ARG A 46 10.76 20.38 -7.40
C ARG A 46 9.31 19.99 -7.20
N LYS A 47 9.02 18.68 -7.09
CA LYS A 47 7.65 18.18 -6.86
C LYS A 47 7.16 18.59 -5.47
N GLY A 48 8.01 18.47 -4.45
CA GLY A 48 7.73 18.84 -3.06
C GLY A 48 7.51 20.34 -2.89
N ALA A 49 8.24 21.19 -3.62
CA ALA A 49 8.05 22.65 -3.58
C ALA A 49 6.67 23.12 -4.08
N ARG A 50 5.99 22.30 -4.90
CA ARG A 50 4.65 22.58 -5.42
C ARG A 50 3.54 21.87 -4.64
N LEU A 51 3.89 21.11 -3.61
CA LEU A 51 2.94 20.32 -2.84
C LEU A 51 2.17 21.26 -1.91
N ILE A 52 0.84 21.24 -2.02
CA ILE A 52 -0.04 21.93 -1.07
C ILE A 52 0.13 21.24 0.28
N LYS A 53 0.28 22.04 1.34
CA LYS A 53 0.40 21.53 2.70
C LYS A 53 -1.02 21.36 3.27
N PRO A 54 -1.49 20.13 3.50
CA PRO A 54 -2.69 19.90 4.29
C PRO A 54 -2.44 20.41 5.71
N VAL A 55 -3.50 20.91 6.33
CA VAL A 55 -3.54 21.31 7.73
C VAL A 55 -3.96 20.11 8.58
N SER A 56 -4.89 19.30 8.08
CA SER A 56 -5.50 18.21 8.83
C SER A 56 -5.60 16.94 7.99
N ILE A 57 -5.81 15.79 8.64
CA ILE A 57 -6.09 14.52 7.96
C ILE A 57 -7.40 14.58 7.15
N HIS A 58 -8.34 15.43 7.59
CA HIS A 58 -9.64 15.64 6.94
C HIS A 58 -9.54 16.31 5.56
N ASP A 59 -8.41 16.93 5.23
CA ASP A 59 -8.16 17.46 3.88
C ASP A 59 -8.13 16.36 2.81
N PHE A 60 -7.99 15.09 3.25
CA PHE A 60 -8.01 13.92 2.38
C PHE A 60 -9.37 13.24 2.31
N ASP A 61 -10.36 13.66 3.10
CA ASP A 61 -11.68 13.04 3.16
C ASP A 61 -12.41 13.10 1.80
N HIS A 62 -13.45 12.27 1.68
CA HIS A 62 -14.25 12.20 0.47
C HIS A 62 -14.82 13.56 0.11
N THR A 63 -14.74 13.91 -1.17
CA THR A 63 -15.40 15.12 -1.66
C THR A 63 -16.92 14.94 -1.68
N ASN A 64 -17.68 16.03 -1.62
CA ASN A 64 -19.14 15.98 -1.76
C ASN A 64 -19.65 15.24 -3.02
N LYS A 65 -18.82 15.20 -4.09
CA LYS A 65 -19.14 14.44 -5.31
C LYS A 65 -18.91 12.94 -5.11
N GLU A 66 -17.82 12.57 -4.44
CA GLU A 66 -17.49 11.19 -4.10
C GLU A 66 -18.52 10.59 -3.13
N ILE A 67 -18.90 11.33 -2.08
CA ILE A 67 -19.96 10.90 -1.14
C ILE A 67 -21.27 10.64 -1.89
N LYS A 68 -21.64 11.53 -2.83
CA LYS A 68 -22.83 11.32 -3.66
C LYS A 68 -22.71 10.07 -4.54
N ALA A 69 -21.55 9.84 -5.14
CA ALA A 69 -21.29 8.66 -5.96
C ALA A 69 -21.36 7.37 -5.13
N ILE A 70 -20.75 7.35 -3.95
CA ILE A 70 -20.83 6.24 -2.98
C ILE A 70 -22.30 5.98 -2.65
N SER A 71 -23.04 6.99 -2.19
CA SER A 71 -24.45 6.82 -1.84
C SER A 71 -25.33 6.35 -3.00
N GLN A 72 -24.98 6.71 -4.24
CA GLN A 72 -25.70 6.27 -5.43
C GLN A 72 -25.40 4.80 -5.72
N HIS A 73 -24.13 4.40 -5.67
CA HIS A 73 -23.72 3.02 -5.90
C HIS A 73 -24.21 2.08 -4.80
N GLU A 74 -24.20 2.51 -3.53
CA GLU A 74 -24.79 1.75 -2.42
C GLU A 74 -26.29 1.49 -2.66
N ARG A 75 -27.04 2.53 -3.05
CA ARG A 75 -28.48 2.39 -3.35
C ARG A 75 -28.74 1.50 -4.57
N GLU A 76 -27.85 1.51 -5.54
CA GLU A 76 -27.97 0.67 -6.74
C GLU A 76 -27.66 -0.79 -6.42
N LEU A 77 -26.60 -1.02 -5.64
CA LEU A 77 -26.21 -2.35 -5.15
C LEU A 77 -27.32 -2.96 -4.30
N ASP A 78 -27.84 -2.23 -3.32
CA ASP A 78 -28.94 -2.68 -2.44
C ASP A 78 -30.20 -3.08 -3.24
N ARG A 79 -30.52 -2.35 -4.31
CA ARG A 79 -31.62 -2.71 -5.23
C ARG A 79 -31.35 -4.01 -5.98
N ILE A 80 -30.11 -4.22 -6.43
CA ILE A 80 -29.72 -5.43 -7.15
C ILE A 80 -29.75 -6.63 -6.22
N ASP A 81 -29.18 -6.51 -5.01
CA ASP A 81 -29.15 -7.57 -4.01
C ASP A 81 -30.56 -7.94 -3.57
N THR A 82 -31.39 -6.96 -3.23
CA THR A 82 -32.81 -7.18 -2.93
C THR A 82 -33.53 -7.92 -4.06
N ARG A 83 -33.18 -7.64 -5.33
CA ARG A 83 -33.77 -8.35 -6.47
C ARG A 83 -33.26 -9.79 -6.57
N LEU A 84 -31.97 -10.02 -6.35
CA LEU A 84 -31.39 -11.36 -6.34
C LEU A 84 -31.98 -12.22 -5.22
N ASP A 85 -32.18 -11.65 -4.03
CA ASP A 85 -32.78 -12.36 -2.89
C ASP A 85 -34.26 -12.66 -3.15
N LYS A 86 -34.98 -11.74 -3.79
CA LYS A 86 -36.35 -11.99 -4.23
C LYS A 86 -36.43 -13.10 -5.27
N ILE A 87 -35.48 -13.18 -6.21
CA ILE A 87 -35.38 -14.28 -7.18
C ILE A 87 -35.14 -15.60 -6.45
N GLU A 88 -34.25 -15.62 -5.47
CA GLU A 88 -33.97 -16.81 -4.66
C GLU A 88 -35.22 -17.27 -3.90
N HIS A 89 -35.92 -16.34 -3.24
CA HIS A 89 -37.16 -16.63 -2.50
C HIS A 89 -38.28 -17.12 -3.43
N GLU A 90 -38.54 -16.42 -4.53
CA GLU A 90 -39.56 -16.82 -5.51
C GLU A 90 -39.21 -18.11 -6.27
N GLY A 91 -37.93 -18.49 -6.25
CA GLY A 91 -37.36 -19.66 -6.88
C GLY A 91 -37.25 -20.88 -5.97
N GLN A 92 -37.55 -20.78 -4.67
CA GLN A 92 -37.44 -21.90 -3.72
C GLN A 92 -38.22 -23.15 -4.14
N SER A 93 -39.34 -22.98 -4.85
CA SER A 93 -40.16 -24.08 -5.37
C SER A 93 -39.64 -24.67 -6.69
N LEU A 94 -38.60 -24.08 -7.29
CA LEU A 94 -38.00 -24.55 -8.54
C LEU A 94 -36.82 -25.46 -8.26
N THR A 95 -36.72 -26.54 -9.05
CA THR A 95 -35.57 -27.45 -8.98
C THR A 95 -34.31 -26.73 -9.48
N LYS A 96 -33.24 -26.78 -8.67
CA LYS A 96 -31.91 -26.29 -9.06
C LYS A 96 -31.07 -27.40 -9.70
N ARG A 97 -30.13 -27.00 -10.54
CA ARG A 97 -29.10 -27.85 -11.13
C ARG A 97 -27.90 -27.97 -10.18
N GLN A 98 -26.94 -28.84 -10.50
CA GLN A 98 -25.73 -29.04 -9.70
C GLN A 98 -24.81 -27.81 -9.66
N ASP A 99 -24.93 -26.89 -10.62
CA ASP A 99 -24.20 -25.61 -10.67
C ASP A 99 -24.84 -24.51 -9.81
N GLY A 100 -25.93 -24.81 -9.10
CA GLY A 100 -26.66 -23.85 -8.25
C GLY A 100 -27.70 -23.00 -9.00
N MET A 101 -27.76 -23.07 -10.33
CA MET A 101 -28.71 -22.33 -11.17
C MET A 101 -30.07 -23.04 -11.26
N PHE A 102 -31.14 -22.31 -11.58
CA PHE A 102 -32.46 -22.90 -11.76
C PHE A 102 -32.54 -23.79 -13.01
N ASN A 103 -33.40 -24.81 -12.99
CA ASN A 103 -33.59 -25.66 -14.15
C ASN A 103 -34.29 -24.90 -15.30
N GLU A 104 -33.63 -24.82 -16.45
CA GLU A 104 -34.10 -24.08 -17.63
C GLU A 104 -35.31 -24.72 -18.34
N ARG A 105 -35.73 -25.93 -17.94
CA ARG A 105 -36.95 -26.55 -18.44
C ARG A 105 -38.21 -25.73 -18.09
N SER A 106 -38.17 -24.95 -17.01
CA SER A 106 -39.23 -24.02 -16.64
C SER A 106 -38.97 -22.64 -17.24
N LYS A 107 -40.01 -22.02 -17.82
CA LYS A 107 -39.95 -20.64 -18.31
C LYS A 107 -39.48 -19.66 -17.22
N LYS A 108 -39.93 -19.90 -15.97
CA LYS A 108 -39.55 -19.09 -14.80
C LYS A 108 -38.09 -19.30 -14.42
N GLY A 109 -37.61 -20.54 -14.41
CA GLY A 109 -36.20 -20.87 -14.14
C GLY A 109 -35.24 -20.27 -15.17
N LYS A 110 -35.60 -20.32 -16.46
CA LYS A 110 -34.83 -19.67 -17.53
C LYS A 110 -34.79 -18.14 -17.37
N GLN A 111 -35.90 -17.51 -17.01
CA GLN A 111 -35.95 -16.07 -16.76
C GLN A 111 -35.07 -15.67 -15.58
N PHE A 112 -35.15 -16.40 -14.46
CA PHE A 112 -34.32 -16.14 -13.28
C PHE A 112 -32.83 -16.31 -13.55
N ASN A 113 -32.42 -17.35 -14.29
CA ASN A 113 -31.02 -17.50 -14.67
C ASN A 113 -30.53 -16.33 -15.53
N ASN A 114 -31.35 -15.83 -16.46
CA ASN A 114 -30.98 -14.67 -17.26
C ASN A 114 -30.85 -13.40 -16.42
N GLU A 115 -31.77 -13.18 -15.48
CA GLU A 115 -31.70 -12.04 -14.55
C GLU A 115 -30.48 -12.15 -13.64
N ILE A 116 -30.17 -13.32 -13.08
CA ILE A 116 -28.97 -13.55 -12.26
C ILE A 116 -27.70 -13.27 -13.08
N ASN A 117 -27.62 -13.78 -14.32
CA ASN A 117 -26.46 -13.57 -15.17
C ASN A 117 -26.25 -12.11 -15.60
N ASP A 118 -27.30 -11.27 -15.57
CA ASP A 118 -27.21 -9.84 -15.84
C ASP A 118 -26.93 -9.02 -14.57
N LEU A 119 -27.52 -9.43 -13.44
CA LEU A 119 -27.46 -8.69 -12.18
C LEU A 119 -26.19 -9.00 -11.37
N SER A 120 -25.76 -10.26 -11.28
CA SER A 120 -24.59 -10.65 -10.48
C SER A 120 -23.31 -9.95 -10.94
N PRO A 121 -22.95 -9.90 -12.23
CA PRO A 121 -21.78 -9.14 -12.66
C PRO A 121 -21.91 -7.64 -12.41
N LYS A 122 -23.14 -7.08 -12.39
CA LYS A 122 -23.35 -5.66 -12.08
C LYS A 122 -23.14 -5.38 -10.60
N ALA A 123 -23.59 -6.27 -9.72
CA ALA A 123 -23.31 -6.20 -8.29
C ALA A 123 -21.80 -6.23 -8.03
N ASP A 124 -21.08 -7.21 -8.60
CA ASP A 124 -19.62 -7.33 -8.44
C ASP A 124 -18.89 -6.05 -8.91
N ASN A 125 -19.29 -5.47 -10.04
CA ASN A 125 -18.70 -4.22 -10.55
C ASN A 125 -19.00 -3.01 -9.65
N LEU A 126 -20.20 -2.96 -9.05
CA LEU A 126 -20.58 -1.89 -8.11
C LEU A 126 -19.83 -2.04 -6.78
N GLU A 127 -19.70 -3.25 -6.26
CA GLU A 127 -18.88 -3.54 -5.06
C GLU A 127 -17.43 -3.10 -5.28
N GLN A 128 -16.84 -3.47 -6.43
CA GLN A 128 -15.48 -3.05 -6.76
C GLN A 128 -15.37 -1.52 -6.87
N SER A 129 -16.33 -0.87 -7.52
CA SER A 129 -16.35 0.59 -7.66
C SER A 129 -16.51 1.30 -6.32
N LEU A 130 -17.32 0.75 -5.41
CA LEU A 130 -17.47 1.23 -4.04
C LEU A 130 -16.17 1.11 -3.27
N ALA A 131 -15.53 -0.06 -3.29
CA ALA A 131 -14.24 -0.27 -2.63
C ALA A 131 -13.16 0.71 -3.15
N ASP A 132 -13.12 0.93 -4.47
CA ASP A 132 -12.20 1.90 -5.08
C ASP A 132 -12.47 3.34 -4.62
N LEU A 133 -13.75 3.73 -4.49
CA LEU A 133 -14.16 5.05 -4.00
C LEU A 133 -13.87 5.22 -2.51
N GLU A 134 -14.16 4.21 -1.69
CA GLU A 134 -13.88 4.20 -0.25
C GLU A 134 -12.39 4.30 0.04
N ALA A 135 -11.53 3.70 -0.79
CA ALA A 135 -10.07 3.76 -0.65
C ALA A 135 -9.45 5.10 -1.09
N LEU A 136 -10.21 6.02 -1.70
CA LEU A 136 -9.66 7.28 -2.24
C LEU A 136 -8.99 8.18 -1.19
N PRO A 137 -9.56 8.41 0.02
CA PRO A 137 -8.92 9.23 1.04
C PRO A 137 -7.57 8.66 1.47
N GLU A 138 -7.53 7.35 1.74
CA GLU A 138 -6.29 6.69 2.14
C GLU A 138 -5.23 6.76 1.02
N LYS A 139 -5.66 6.55 -0.23
CA LYS A 139 -4.78 6.67 -1.39
C LYS A 139 -4.22 8.09 -1.54
N ARG A 140 -5.07 9.12 -1.45
CA ARG A 140 -4.65 10.53 -1.52
C ARG A 140 -3.69 10.88 -0.39
N SER A 141 -3.98 10.45 0.83
CA SER A 141 -3.11 10.65 1.99
C SER A 141 -1.76 9.96 1.81
N ASN A 142 -1.75 8.70 1.37
CA ASN A 142 -0.51 7.95 1.12
C ASN A 142 0.33 8.56 -0.01
N GLU A 143 -0.29 9.01 -1.10
CA GLU A 143 0.39 9.68 -2.23
C GLU A 143 1.02 11.01 -1.80
N TRP A 144 0.29 11.77 -0.97
CA TRP A 144 0.80 13.01 -0.39
C TRP A 144 1.96 12.74 0.57
N LEU A 145 1.80 11.81 1.51
CA LEU A 145 2.83 11.42 2.48
C LEU A 145 4.10 10.96 1.77
N PHE A 146 3.97 10.16 0.71
CA PHE A 146 5.09 9.76 -0.13
C PHE A 146 5.78 10.99 -0.74
N SER A 147 5.02 11.85 -1.42
CA SER A 147 5.56 13.03 -2.10
C SER A 147 6.19 14.03 -1.13
N ALA A 148 5.67 14.12 0.10
CA ALA A 148 6.16 14.99 1.15
C ALA A 148 7.42 14.44 1.85
N SER A 149 7.58 13.12 1.93
CA SER A 149 8.68 12.48 2.66
C SER A 149 9.93 12.27 1.79
N MET A 150 9.73 12.02 0.48
CA MET A 150 10.83 11.75 -0.46
C MET A 150 11.89 12.85 -0.51
N PRO A 151 11.58 14.16 -0.59
CA PRO A 151 12.61 15.19 -0.71
C PRO A 151 13.61 15.15 0.45
N LEU A 152 13.10 15.04 1.68
CA LEU A 152 13.94 15.01 2.88
C LEU A 152 14.73 13.70 2.98
N SER A 153 14.11 12.57 2.61
CA SER A 153 14.78 11.26 2.55
C SER A 153 15.94 11.24 1.54
N PHE A 154 15.73 11.83 0.36
CA PHE A 154 16.79 11.98 -0.64
C PHE A 154 17.93 12.89 -0.18
N ARG A 155 17.64 13.96 0.57
CA ARG A 155 18.69 14.81 1.17
C ARG A 155 19.57 14.00 2.12
N PHE A 156 18.98 13.19 3.01
CA PHE A 156 19.75 12.31 3.90
C PHE A 156 20.54 11.26 3.13
N SER A 157 19.96 10.66 2.10
CA SER A 157 20.63 9.70 1.23
C SER A 157 21.86 10.30 0.54
N ILE A 158 21.73 11.50 -0.06
CA ILE A 158 22.84 12.20 -0.71
C ILE A 158 23.92 12.61 0.29
N LEU A 159 23.53 13.16 1.44
CA LEU A 159 24.47 13.52 2.50
C LEU A 159 25.26 12.28 2.95
N SER A 160 24.57 11.17 3.17
CA SER A 160 25.21 9.90 3.50
C SER A 160 26.14 9.41 2.40
N TYR A 161 25.75 9.53 1.13
CA TYR A 161 26.61 9.15 0.01
C TYR A 161 27.91 9.95 0.04
N VAL A 162 27.82 11.28 0.13
CA VAL A 162 29.00 12.18 0.14
C VAL A 162 29.90 11.92 1.36
N ILE A 163 29.30 11.77 2.54
CA ILE A 163 30.05 11.51 3.79
C ILE A 163 30.73 10.14 3.73
N SER A 164 30.00 9.08 3.38
CA SER A 164 30.56 7.72 3.32
C SER A 164 31.63 7.60 2.24
N PHE A 165 31.43 8.22 1.07
CA PHE A 165 32.44 8.26 0.01
C PHE A 165 33.73 8.96 0.48
N SER A 166 33.59 10.12 1.13
CA SER A 166 34.73 10.87 1.68
C SER A 166 35.47 10.08 2.76
N LEU A 167 34.72 9.43 3.67
CA LEU A 167 35.30 8.57 4.71
C LEU A 167 36.01 7.35 4.14
N PHE A 168 35.48 6.73 3.09
CA PHE A 168 36.13 5.58 2.45
C PHE A 168 37.41 5.95 1.71
N ILE A 169 37.46 7.12 1.09
CA ILE A 169 38.70 7.64 0.49
C ILE A 169 39.72 7.96 1.57
N TRP A 170 39.30 8.51 2.71
CA TRP A 170 40.24 8.94 3.75
C TRP A 170 40.77 7.80 4.63
N LEU A 171 39.90 6.89 5.07
CA LEU A 171 40.25 5.81 5.99
C LEU A 171 40.75 4.55 5.29
N GLU A 172 40.50 4.43 3.99
CA GLU A 172 40.88 3.29 3.14
C GLU A 172 40.62 1.91 3.78
N PRO A 173 39.39 1.60 4.22
CA PRO A 173 39.13 0.35 4.91
C PRO A 173 39.43 -0.85 4.01
N THR A 174 40.02 -1.90 4.61
CA THR A 174 40.54 -3.07 3.88
C THR A 174 39.51 -3.75 2.98
N TRP A 175 38.25 -3.80 3.40
CA TRP A 175 37.18 -4.39 2.60
C TRP A 175 36.85 -3.55 1.35
N VAL A 176 36.92 -2.21 1.43
CA VAL A 176 36.73 -1.31 0.28
C VAL A 176 37.87 -1.50 -0.71
N LEU A 177 39.11 -1.56 -0.21
CA LEU A 177 40.29 -1.82 -1.05
C LEU A 177 40.20 -3.17 -1.76
N GLN A 178 39.85 -4.25 -1.04
CA GLN A 178 39.67 -5.58 -1.61
C GLN A 178 38.54 -5.60 -2.66
N LEU A 179 37.41 -4.94 -2.37
CA LEU A 179 36.31 -4.81 -3.32
C LEU A 179 36.77 -4.08 -4.57
N SER A 180 37.50 -2.97 -4.41
CA SER A 180 38.00 -2.16 -5.51
C SER A 180 38.98 -2.93 -6.40
N GLN A 181 39.94 -3.64 -5.82
CA GLN A 181 40.89 -4.48 -6.55
C GLN A 181 40.20 -5.62 -7.30
N LYS A 182 39.21 -6.26 -6.67
CA LYS A 182 38.39 -7.29 -7.33
C LYS A 182 37.62 -6.71 -8.52
N LEU A 183 36.94 -5.57 -8.32
CA LEU A 183 36.18 -4.89 -9.37
C LEU A 183 37.09 -4.45 -10.52
N GLN A 184 38.27 -3.90 -10.23
CA GLN A 184 39.23 -3.49 -11.25
C GLN A 184 39.78 -4.68 -12.04
N SER A 185 40.18 -5.77 -11.37
CA SER A 185 40.71 -6.96 -12.05
C SER A 185 39.70 -7.66 -12.97
N LEU A 186 38.41 -7.51 -12.65
CA LEU A 186 37.28 -8.05 -13.41
C LEU A 186 36.67 -7.02 -14.37
N SER A 187 37.08 -5.76 -14.32
CA SER A 187 36.60 -4.73 -15.22
C SER A 187 37.34 -4.80 -16.57
N LEU A 188 36.63 -4.48 -17.67
CA LEU A 188 37.23 -4.16 -18.98
C LEU A 188 37.54 -2.66 -19.11
N LEU A 189 37.00 -1.85 -18.20
CA LEU A 189 37.09 -0.39 -18.20
C LEU A 189 38.00 0.09 -17.06
N ASP A 190 39.02 0.85 -17.41
CA ASP A 190 40.01 1.40 -16.47
C ASP A 190 39.74 2.88 -16.15
N PHE A 191 38.46 3.26 -16.01
CA PHE A 191 38.05 4.66 -15.76
C PHE A 191 38.74 5.30 -14.55
N TYR A 192 39.10 4.52 -13.54
CA TYR A 192 39.77 4.98 -12.31
C TYR A 192 41.18 4.38 -12.12
N ALA A 193 41.92 4.11 -13.20
CA ALA A 193 43.31 3.62 -13.07
C ALA A 193 44.20 4.52 -12.19
N SER A 194 43.89 5.82 -12.12
CA SER A 194 44.57 6.81 -11.27
C SER A 194 44.11 6.81 -9.80
N TYR A 195 42.92 6.27 -9.50
CA TYR A 195 42.35 6.23 -8.13
C TYR A 195 41.74 4.85 -7.85
N PRO A 196 42.57 3.84 -7.55
CA PRO A 196 42.13 2.45 -7.44
C PRO A 196 41.06 2.24 -6.38
N ILE A 197 40.95 3.09 -5.35
CA ILE A 197 39.97 2.96 -4.27
C ILE A 197 38.57 3.50 -4.63
N ALA A 198 38.47 4.32 -5.68
CA ALA A 198 37.23 5.01 -6.05
C ALA A 198 36.10 4.05 -6.44
N TYR A 199 36.41 2.88 -7.04
CA TYR A 199 35.39 1.87 -7.36
C TYR A 199 34.73 1.32 -6.10
N GLY A 200 35.51 0.82 -5.15
CA GLY A 200 34.98 0.28 -3.89
C GLY A 200 34.25 1.36 -3.09
N ALA A 201 34.80 2.57 -3.02
CA ALA A 201 34.21 3.69 -2.30
C ALA A 201 32.85 4.09 -2.91
N SER A 202 32.74 4.19 -4.24
CA SER A 202 31.48 4.54 -4.93
C SER A 202 30.39 3.48 -4.74
N VAL A 203 30.74 2.20 -4.86
CA VAL A 203 29.79 1.09 -4.64
C VAL A 203 29.34 1.05 -3.18
N GLY A 204 30.28 1.11 -2.24
CA GLY A 204 29.98 1.06 -0.80
C GLY A 204 29.11 2.25 -0.36
N SER A 205 29.45 3.46 -0.80
CA SER A 205 28.68 4.67 -0.48
C SER A 205 27.29 4.65 -1.09
N LEU A 206 27.13 4.14 -2.33
CA LEU A 206 25.82 3.95 -2.95
C LEU A 206 24.95 3.01 -2.09
N VAL A 207 25.47 1.84 -1.69
CA VAL A 207 24.72 0.88 -0.87
C VAL A 207 24.26 1.52 0.44
N ILE A 208 25.17 2.20 1.15
CA ILE A 208 24.83 2.90 2.40
C ILE A 208 23.76 3.97 2.17
N SER A 209 23.91 4.76 1.09
CA SER A 209 22.95 5.81 0.74
C SER A 209 21.54 5.27 0.46
N LEU A 210 21.43 4.10 -0.17
CA LEU A 210 20.15 3.46 -0.47
C LEU A 210 19.50 2.88 0.79
N ILE A 211 20.29 2.33 1.71
CA ILE A 211 19.80 1.88 3.02
C ILE A 211 19.24 3.07 3.80
N ILE A 212 19.99 4.17 3.87
CA ILE A 212 19.56 5.39 4.56
C ILE A 212 18.34 6.02 3.88
N LEU A 213 18.23 5.96 2.55
CA LEU A 213 17.01 6.37 1.85
C LEU A 213 15.78 5.60 2.33
N GLY A 214 15.89 4.27 2.42
CA GLY A 214 14.80 3.42 2.90
C GLY A 214 14.41 3.74 4.36
N ILE A 215 15.38 3.80 5.26
CA ILE A 215 15.13 4.07 6.68
C ILE A 215 14.52 5.46 6.88
N SER A 216 15.13 6.49 6.28
CA SER A 216 14.64 7.87 6.40
C SER A 216 13.24 8.04 5.81
N PHE A 217 12.94 7.37 4.70
CA PHE A 217 11.61 7.40 4.11
C PHE A 217 10.52 6.92 5.08
N PHE A 218 10.71 5.75 5.70
CA PHE A 218 9.71 5.21 6.64
C PHE A 218 9.60 6.06 7.90
N TYR A 219 10.71 6.54 8.43
CA TYR A 219 10.73 7.40 9.62
C TYR A 219 9.98 8.72 9.37
N ILE A 220 10.34 9.45 8.30
CA ILE A 220 9.73 10.75 7.96
C ILE A 220 8.26 10.57 7.57
N LYS A 221 7.91 9.47 6.88
CA LYS A 221 6.52 9.16 6.55
C LYS A 221 5.70 8.96 7.83
N GLY A 222 6.24 8.25 8.82
CA GLY A 222 5.61 8.04 10.12
C GLY A 222 5.38 9.35 10.87
N GLU A 223 6.43 10.16 11.02
CA GLU A 223 6.37 11.46 11.70
C GLU A 223 5.31 12.38 11.06
N LYS A 224 5.26 12.45 9.73
CA LYS A 224 4.26 13.28 9.03
C LYS A 224 2.84 12.77 9.20
N LYS A 225 2.63 11.46 9.27
CA LYS A 225 1.31 10.87 9.53
C LYS A 225 0.84 11.23 10.93
N GLU A 226 1.73 11.10 11.92
CA GLU A 226 1.43 11.43 13.33
C GLU A 226 1.11 12.93 13.51
N LEU A 227 1.82 13.82 12.82
CA LEU A 227 1.53 15.26 12.83
C LEU A 227 0.14 15.59 12.27
N LEU A 228 -0.30 14.92 11.20
CA LEU A 228 -1.64 15.15 10.64
C LEU A 228 -2.75 14.65 11.56
N CYS A 229 -2.52 13.51 12.23
CA CYS A 229 -3.47 12.97 13.20
C CYS A 229 -3.57 13.84 14.45
N SER A 230 -2.44 14.30 15.01
CA SER A 230 -2.44 15.13 16.22
C SER A 230 -3.00 16.54 15.99
N THR A 231 -2.83 17.11 14.80
CA THR A 231 -3.42 18.42 14.45
C THR A 231 -4.96 18.35 14.39
N SER A 232 -5.52 17.26 13.86
CA SER A 232 -6.98 17.02 13.86
C SER A 232 -7.54 16.92 15.30
N SER A 233 -6.84 16.24 16.22
CA SER A 233 -7.28 16.14 17.62
C SER A 233 -7.25 17.50 18.36
N GLN A 234 -6.35 18.42 17.98
CA GLN A 234 -6.30 19.76 18.60
C GLN A 234 -7.41 20.69 18.10
N GLU A 235 -7.81 20.60 16.83
CA GLU A 235 -8.93 21.38 16.28
C GLU A 235 -10.26 20.95 16.91
N HIS A 236 -10.47 19.64 17.12
CA HIS A 236 -11.66 19.14 17.82
C HIS A 236 -11.74 19.57 19.29
N HIS A 237 -10.61 19.75 19.99
CA HIS A 237 -10.65 20.27 21.36
C HIS A 237 -10.90 21.79 21.45
N GLN A 238 -10.53 22.57 20.44
CA GLN A 238 -10.80 24.02 20.44
C GLN A 238 -12.23 24.38 20.03
N GLU A 239 -12.91 23.53 19.25
CA GLU A 239 -14.32 23.77 18.87
C GLU A 239 -15.32 23.34 19.97
N TYR A 240 -14.87 22.56 20.96
CA TYR A 240 -15.67 22.10 22.11
C TYR A 240 -15.35 22.81 23.44
N GLU A 241 -14.47 23.82 23.46
CA GLU A 241 -14.26 24.68 24.63
C GLU A 241 -15.22 25.90 24.66
N VAL A 242 -16.52 25.65 24.49
CA VAL A 242 -17.59 26.54 24.96
C VAL A 242 -18.74 25.65 25.47
N ASP A 243 -18.86 25.56 26.80
CA ASP A 243 -19.70 24.64 27.60
C ASP A 243 -19.27 23.17 27.45
N ASP A 244 -18.95 22.40 28.48
CA ASP A 244 -19.48 22.44 29.83
C ASP A 244 -18.51 21.74 30.79
N THR A 245 -18.50 22.25 32.01
CA THR A 245 -17.95 21.60 33.18
C THR A 245 -18.71 20.32 33.50
N SER A 246 -18.22 19.15 33.08
CA SER A 246 -18.44 17.90 33.82
C SER A 246 -17.47 16.82 33.37
N SER A 247 -16.47 16.59 34.20
CA SER A 247 -15.83 15.29 34.35
C SER A 247 -16.89 14.27 34.77
N ASP A 248 -17.31 13.40 33.86
CA ASP A 248 -17.91 12.12 34.20
C ASP A 248 -17.33 11.06 33.23
N ASP A 249 -16.90 9.94 33.80
CA ASP A 249 -16.54 8.72 33.08
C ASP A 249 -17.69 8.31 32.16
N GLU A 250 -17.63 8.69 30.89
CA GLU A 250 -18.66 8.33 29.91
C GLU A 250 -18.48 6.87 29.48
N ASN A 251 -19.29 6.01 30.11
CA ASN A 251 -19.73 4.78 29.46
C ASN A 251 -20.43 5.16 28.15
N MET A 252 -19.75 4.95 27.02
CA MET A 252 -20.33 5.11 25.68
C MET A 252 -21.67 4.39 25.61
N THR A 253 -22.74 5.13 25.30
CA THR A 253 -24.07 4.53 25.26
C THR A 253 -24.21 3.61 24.05
N ILE A 254 -25.14 2.64 24.10
CA ILE A 254 -25.40 1.74 22.96
C ILE A 254 -25.75 2.53 21.69
N GLU A 255 -26.38 3.71 21.83
CA GLU A 255 -26.70 4.59 20.71
C GLU A 255 -25.47 5.19 20.05
N ASP A 256 -24.45 5.56 20.83
CA ASP A 256 -23.18 6.07 20.31
C ASP A 256 -22.37 4.94 19.64
N PHE A 257 -22.39 3.75 20.21
CA PHE A 257 -21.80 2.56 19.61
C PHE A 257 -22.45 2.21 18.26
N MET A 258 -23.78 2.28 18.16
CA MET A 258 -24.49 2.04 16.90
C MET A 258 -24.19 3.11 15.86
N LYS A 259 -24.07 4.39 16.24
CA LYS A 259 -23.60 5.45 15.33
C LYS A 259 -22.20 5.17 14.80
N TYR A 260 -21.31 4.67 15.65
CA TYR A 260 -19.96 4.28 15.25
C TYR A 260 -19.98 3.12 14.26
N LEU A 261 -20.75 2.05 14.53
CA LEU A 261 -20.90 0.94 13.60
C LEU A 261 -21.46 1.37 12.24
N VAL A 262 -22.40 2.32 12.21
CA VAL A 262 -22.93 2.89 10.95
C VAL A 262 -21.84 3.61 10.15
N SER A 263 -20.83 4.18 10.80
CA SER A 263 -19.71 4.87 10.15
C SER A 263 -18.67 3.93 9.53
N LEU A 264 -18.62 2.65 9.93
CA LEU A 264 -17.67 1.67 9.39
C LEU A 264 -17.97 1.30 7.94
N SER A 265 -16.94 0.93 7.17
CA SER A 265 -17.12 0.45 5.80
C SER A 265 -17.91 -0.87 5.77
N HIS A 266 -18.55 -1.19 4.64
CA HIS A 266 -19.26 -2.47 4.50
C HIS A 266 -18.30 -3.67 4.65
N ALA A 267 -17.06 -3.53 4.18
CA ALA A 267 -16.03 -4.56 4.32
C ALA A 267 -15.64 -4.81 5.79
N ASP A 268 -15.50 -3.75 6.59
CA ASP A 268 -15.15 -3.86 8.01
C ASP A 268 -16.30 -4.49 8.81
N LEU A 269 -17.55 -4.09 8.50
CA LEU A 269 -18.74 -4.69 9.10
C LEU A 269 -18.89 -6.18 8.76
N LYS A 270 -18.54 -6.57 7.54
CA LYS A 270 -18.52 -7.97 7.12
C LYS A 270 -17.45 -8.77 7.84
N LEU A 271 -16.25 -8.21 8.03
CA LEU A 271 -15.19 -8.84 8.81
C LEU A 271 -15.60 -9.04 10.27
N LEU A 272 -16.24 -8.03 10.88
CA LEU A 272 -16.79 -8.15 12.23
C LEU A 272 -17.86 -9.22 12.33
N ALA A 273 -18.81 -9.25 11.38
CA ALA A 273 -19.86 -10.26 11.37
C ALA A 273 -19.28 -11.68 11.20
N ASP A 274 -18.23 -11.84 10.39
CA ASP A 274 -17.57 -13.12 10.15
C ASP A 274 -16.78 -13.62 11.37
N GLU A 275 -16.14 -12.71 12.10
CA GLU A 275 -15.31 -13.03 13.26
C GLU A 275 -16.13 -13.37 14.51
N PHE A 276 -17.28 -12.71 14.68
CA PHE A 276 -18.19 -12.94 15.80
C PHE A 276 -19.33 -13.93 15.45
N GLU A 277 -19.21 -14.65 14.33
CA GLU A 277 -20.16 -15.67 13.86
C GLU A 277 -21.63 -15.19 13.75
N ILE A 278 -21.83 -13.89 13.48
CA ILE A 278 -23.15 -13.27 13.40
C ILE A 278 -23.88 -13.78 12.15
N LYS A 279 -25.11 -14.28 12.35
CA LYS A 279 -25.94 -14.79 11.25
C LYS A 279 -26.65 -13.65 10.53
N ALA A 280 -25.89 -12.84 9.82
CA ALA A 280 -26.38 -11.78 8.95
C ALA A 280 -26.37 -12.19 7.48
N ASP A 281 -27.30 -11.64 6.70
CA ASP A 281 -27.10 -11.58 5.25
C ASP A 281 -25.94 -10.62 4.97
N ARG A 282 -24.82 -11.18 4.48
CA ARG A 282 -23.53 -10.48 4.32
C ARG A 282 -23.45 -9.59 3.08
N ARG A 283 -24.58 -9.41 2.39
CA ARG A 283 -24.69 -8.62 1.16
C ARG A 283 -25.06 -7.17 1.41
N SER A 284 -25.80 -6.88 2.48
CA SER A 284 -26.22 -5.50 2.80
C SER A 284 -25.64 -5.01 4.12
N LYS A 285 -25.15 -3.76 4.11
CA LYS A 285 -24.67 -3.08 5.32
C LYS A 285 -25.79 -2.94 6.36
N ALA A 286 -27.02 -2.69 5.89
CA ALA A 286 -28.18 -2.52 6.77
C ALA A 286 -28.56 -3.84 7.47
N THR A 287 -28.51 -4.97 6.78
CA THR A 287 -28.80 -6.29 7.37
C THR A 287 -27.73 -6.73 8.35
N ILE A 288 -26.47 -6.39 8.12
CA ILE A 288 -25.38 -6.64 9.08
C ILE A 288 -25.56 -5.80 10.35
N LEU A 289 -25.87 -4.50 10.21
CA LEU A 289 -26.12 -3.62 11.36
C LEU A 289 -27.35 -4.05 12.17
N GLU A 290 -28.43 -4.44 11.49
CA GLU A 290 -29.63 -4.97 12.13
C GLU A 290 -29.35 -6.30 12.85
N ALA A 291 -28.57 -7.19 12.24
CA ALA A 291 -28.14 -8.43 12.89
C ALA A 291 -27.29 -8.16 14.13
N ILE A 292 -26.28 -7.29 14.04
CA ILE A 292 -25.44 -6.90 15.19
C ILE A 292 -26.29 -6.31 16.33
N SER A 293 -27.29 -5.48 16.01
CA SER A 293 -28.17 -4.88 17.01
C SER A 293 -29.08 -5.87 17.75
N ASN A 294 -29.30 -7.06 17.17
CA ASN A 294 -30.17 -8.11 17.69
C ASN A 294 -29.39 -9.26 18.35
N GLU A 295 -28.06 -9.21 18.37
CA GLU A 295 -27.20 -10.23 19.00
C GLU A 295 -27.14 -10.07 20.53
N GLU A 296 -26.61 -11.09 21.21
CA GLU A 296 -26.46 -11.09 22.66
C GLU A 296 -25.48 -10.01 23.14
N VAL A 297 -25.74 -9.44 24.32
CA VAL A 297 -24.95 -8.35 24.93
C VAL A 297 -23.47 -8.71 25.05
N ASP A 298 -23.15 -9.99 25.25
CA ASP A 298 -21.77 -10.48 25.34
C ASP A 298 -21.02 -10.39 23.99
N VAL A 299 -21.72 -10.60 22.87
CA VAL A 299 -21.16 -10.44 21.52
C VAL A 299 -20.95 -8.97 21.21
N ILE A 300 -21.91 -8.11 21.57
CA ILE A 300 -21.82 -6.65 21.41
C ILE A 300 -20.64 -6.10 22.22
N ASN A 301 -20.48 -6.54 23.48
CA ASN A 301 -19.35 -6.16 24.33
C ASN A 301 -18.01 -6.69 23.78
N GLY A 302 -18.00 -7.87 23.16
CA GLY A 302 -16.85 -8.41 22.45
C GLY A 302 -16.42 -7.52 21.29
N ILE A 303 -17.37 -7.11 20.44
CA ILE A 303 -17.12 -6.18 19.31
C ILE A 303 -16.62 -4.83 19.83
N TYR A 304 -17.25 -4.29 20.87
CA TYR A 304 -16.85 -3.05 21.52
C TYR A 304 -15.40 -3.12 22.02
N SER A 305 -15.07 -4.17 22.78
CA SER A 305 -13.72 -4.36 23.31
C SER A 305 -12.66 -4.44 22.22
N LYS A 306 -13.00 -4.96 21.03
CA LYS A 306 -12.07 -5.06 19.91
C LYS A 306 -11.87 -3.73 19.18
N LEU A 307 -12.92 -2.94 19.03
CA LEU A 307 -12.88 -1.68 18.30
C LEU A 307 -12.23 -0.54 19.11
N PHE A 308 -12.24 -0.65 20.44
CA PHE A 308 -11.79 0.40 21.35
C PHE A 308 -10.64 -0.03 22.31
N ALA A 309 -10.03 -1.21 22.13
CA ALA A 309 -8.79 -1.62 22.82
C ALA A 309 -7.55 -1.42 21.94
#